data_AF-A0A924ZWM2-F1
#
_entry.id   AF-A0A924ZWM2-F1
#
_cell.length_a   1.000
_cell.length_b   1.000
_cell.length_c   1.000
_cell.angle_alpha   90.00
_cell.angle_beta   90.00
_cell.angle_gamma   90.00
#
_symmetry.space_group_name_H-M   'P 1'
#
loop_
_entity.id
_entity.type
_entity.pdbx_description
1 polymer ?
#
loop_
_entity_poly.entity_id
_entity_poly.type
_entity_poly.pdbx_seq_one_letter_code
_entity_poly.pdbx_strand_id
1 'polypeptide(L)'
;MKIKGYELKLTCSECPEQYDVFKEGKQVAYFRLRHGEFRVDVPDCGHETIYESEEMQGDGLFEDDERDHFLNAAIDAVDIFYKAQSCTLP
;
A
#
# COMPACT_ATOMS: atom_id res chain seq x y z
N MET A 1 2.68 -9.11 -7.18
CA MET A 1 1.54 -9.77 -6.49
C MET A 1 0.24 -9.15 -6.98
N LYS A 2 -0.90 -9.84 -6.90
CA LYS A 2 -2.21 -9.24 -7.21
C LYS A 2 -3.19 -9.48 -6.07
N ILE A 3 -3.86 -8.44 -5.59
CA ILE A 3 -4.82 -8.47 -4.48
C ILE A 3 -6.05 -7.68 -4.90
N LYS A 4 -7.26 -8.28 -4.85
CA LYS A 4 -8.54 -7.60 -5.19
C LYS A 4 -8.55 -6.85 -6.55
N GLY A 5 -7.77 -7.33 -7.52
CA GLY A 5 -7.64 -6.69 -8.85
C GLY A 5 -6.63 -5.54 -8.92
N TYR A 6 -5.96 -5.21 -7.81
CA TYR A 6 -4.80 -4.33 -7.76
C TYR A 6 -3.52 -5.13 -7.97
N GLU A 7 -2.61 -4.61 -8.77
CA GLU A 7 -1.32 -5.21 -9.06
C GLU A 7 -0.23 -4.50 -8.26
N LEU A 8 0.34 -5.20 -7.28
CA LEU A 8 1.45 -4.71 -6.48
C LEU A 8 2.75 -5.14 -7.14
N LYS A 9 3.53 -4.16 -7.57
CA LYS A 9 4.84 -4.34 -8.18
C LYS A 9 5.91 -3.93 -7.17
N LEU A 10 6.65 -4.91 -6.67
CA LEU A 10 7.80 -4.68 -5.80
C LEU A 10 8.86 -3.93 -6.61
N THR A 11 9.15 -2.69 -6.22
CA THR A 11 10.16 -1.83 -6.86
C THR A 11 11.50 -1.86 -6.13
N CYS A 12 11.46 -2.05 -4.82
CA CYS A 12 12.63 -2.26 -3.97
C CYS A 12 12.29 -3.32 -2.91
N SER A 13 13.15 -4.34 -2.78
CA SER A 13 13.01 -5.41 -1.78
C SER A 13 13.96 -5.24 -0.58
N GLU A 14 14.72 -4.14 -0.53
CA GLU A 14 15.66 -3.82 0.55
C GLU A 14 14.98 -2.95 1.62
N CYS A 15 15.74 -2.33 2.54
CA CYS A 15 15.20 -1.32 3.46
C CYS A 15 15.42 0.08 2.86
N PRO A 16 14.44 0.70 2.18
CA PRO A 16 12.99 0.48 2.32
C PRO A 16 12.38 -0.50 1.32
N GLU A 17 11.39 -1.29 1.79
CA GLU A 17 10.61 -2.19 0.93
C GLU A 17 9.50 -1.35 0.28
N GLN A 18 9.37 -1.41 -1.04
CA GLN A 18 8.56 -0.49 -1.81
C GLN A 18 7.70 -1.21 -2.85
N TYR A 19 6.45 -0.79 -2.97
CA TYR A 19 5.52 -1.29 -3.98
C TYR A 19 4.84 -0.15 -4.72
N ASP A 20 4.86 -0.23 -6.04
CA ASP A 20 3.92 0.52 -6.88
C ASP A 20 2.65 -0.30 -7.06
N VAL A 21 1.50 0.31 -6.82
CA VAL A 21 0.20 -0.35 -6.92
C VAL A 21 -0.55 0.17 -8.14
N PHE A 22 -0.93 -0.74 -9.03
CA PHE A 22 -1.64 -0.43 -10.26
C PHE A 22 -3.06 -1.00 -10.24
N LYS A 23 -4.00 -0.29 -10.85
CA LYS A 23 -5.34 -0.79 -11.16
C LYS A 23 -5.67 -0.39 -12.59
N GLU A 24 -6.10 -1.36 -13.40
CA GLU A 24 -6.43 -1.15 -14.83
C GLU A 24 -5.29 -0.47 -15.62
N GLY A 25 -4.04 -0.73 -15.25
CA GLY A 25 -2.85 -0.17 -15.90
C GLY A 25 -2.45 1.24 -15.45
N LYS A 26 -3.18 1.85 -14.50
CA LYS A 26 -2.83 3.14 -13.90
C LYS A 26 -2.27 2.95 -12.49
N GLN A 27 -1.20 3.67 -12.13
CA GLN A 27 -0.72 3.70 -10.74
C GLN A 27 -1.75 4.45 -9.87
N VAL A 28 -2.14 3.80 -8.78
CA VAL A 28 -3.20 4.27 -7.86
C VAL A 28 -2.77 4.31 -6.41
N ALA A 29 -1.67 3.66 -6.05
CA ALA A 29 -1.06 3.86 -4.75
C ALA A 29 0.44 3.55 -4.79
N TYR A 30 1.12 3.97 -3.72
CA TYR A 30 2.50 3.69 -3.45
C TYR A 30 2.64 3.23 -2.00
N PHE A 31 3.23 2.05 -1.79
CA PHE A 31 3.46 1.51 -0.45
C PHE A 31 4.94 1.56 -0.12
N ARG A 32 5.25 1.92 1.12
CA ARG A 32 6.64 2.01 1.60
C ARG A 32 6.72 1.54 3.04
N LEU A 33 7.61 0.58 3.27
CA LEU A 33 8.05 0.15 4.60
C LEU A 33 9.48 0.64 4.85
N ARG A 34 9.71 1.36 5.94
CA ARG A 34 11.06 1.75 6.36
C ARG A 34 11.15 1.83 7.88
N HIS A 35 12.10 1.11 8.48
CA HIS A 35 12.36 1.14 9.93
C HIS A 35 11.10 0.87 10.78
N GLY A 36 10.26 -0.09 10.35
CA GLY A 36 9.01 -0.44 11.03
C GLY A 36 7.81 0.49 10.73
N GLU A 37 8.04 1.61 10.03
CA GLU A 37 6.99 2.52 9.58
C GLU A 37 6.52 2.11 8.18
N PHE A 38 5.26 1.70 8.07
CA PHE A 38 4.62 1.46 6.79
C PHE A 38 3.56 2.50 6.51
N ARG A 39 3.59 3.00 5.29
CA ARG A 39 2.60 3.96 4.82
C ARG A 39 2.16 3.68 3.41
N VAL A 40 0.97 4.17 3.12
CA VAL A 40 0.30 4.08 1.82
C VAL A 40 -0.03 5.48 1.35
N ASP A 41 0.63 5.89 0.28
CA ASP A 41 0.41 7.17 -0.38
C ASP A 41 -0.47 6.96 -1.63
N VAL A 42 -1.42 7.86 -1.87
CA VAL A 42 -2.26 7.88 -3.08
C VAL A 42 -2.22 9.25 -3.78
N PRO A 43 -2.29 9.28 -5.12
CA PRO A 43 -2.25 8.14 -6.03
C PRO A 43 -0.84 7.54 -6.21
N ASP A 44 0.20 8.28 -5.81
CA ASP A 44 1.61 7.95 -5.96
C ASP A 44 2.43 8.53 -4.80
N CYS A 45 3.74 8.26 -4.81
CA CYS A 45 4.66 8.57 -3.71
C CYS A 45 4.61 10.05 -3.28
N GLY A 46 4.33 10.29 -1.99
CA GLY A 46 4.44 11.62 -1.38
C GLY A 46 3.25 12.56 -1.60
N HIS A 47 2.10 12.06 -2.06
CA HIS A 47 0.86 12.83 -2.15
C HIS A 47 0.04 12.76 -0.84
N GLU A 48 -1.04 11.98 -0.78
CA GLU A 48 -1.89 11.84 0.40
C GLU A 48 -1.67 10.48 1.05
N THR A 49 -1.24 10.47 2.30
CA THR A 49 -1.12 9.23 3.09
C THR A 49 -2.48 8.84 3.65
N ILE A 50 -3.03 7.71 3.19
CA ILE A 50 -4.36 7.22 3.59
C ILE A 50 -4.32 6.09 4.62
N TYR A 51 -3.14 5.50 4.81
CA TYR A 51 -2.88 4.48 5.80
C TYR A 51 -1.44 4.60 6.28
N GLU A 52 -1.25 4.54 7.58
CA GLU A 52 0.04 4.55 8.25
C GLU A 52 -0.03 3.58 9.43
N SER A 53 1.02 2.80 9.62
CA SER A 53 1.17 1.89 10.75
C SER A 53 2.62 1.85 11.19
N GLU A 54 2.82 2.02 12.50
CA GLU A 54 4.11 1.86 13.20
C GLU A 54 4.14 0.56 14.02
N GLU A 55 3.09 -0.27 13.95
CA GLU A 55 2.92 -1.45 14.81
C GLU A 55 3.74 -2.67 14.34
N MET A 56 4.49 -2.53 13.26
CA MET A 56 5.21 -3.64 12.64
C MET A 56 6.33 -4.09 13.55
N GLN A 57 6.29 -5.37 13.95
CA GLN A 57 7.28 -5.95 14.87
C GLN A 57 8.68 -6.07 14.22
N GLY A 58 8.74 -6.14 12.89
CA GLY A 58 9.98 -6.26 12.14
C GLY A 58 10.76 -4.95 12.00
N ASP A 59 12.07 -5.01 12.23
CA ASP A 59 13.04 -3.90 12.17
C ASP A 59 13.32 -3.43 10.72
N GLY A 60 12.26 -3.15 9.96
CA GLY A 60 12.31 -2.72 8.56
C GLY A 60 11.93 -3.78 7.51
N LEU A 61 11.50 -4.98 7.92
CA LEU A 61 11.00 -6.04 7.04
C LEU A 61 9.77 -6.69 7.67
N PHE A 62 8.77 -7.05 6.85
CA PHE A 62 7.65 -7.87 7.31
C PHE A 62 8.12 -9.28 7.68
N GLU A 63 7.60 -9.88 8.76
CA GLU A 63 7.57 -11.34 8.87
C GLU A 63 6.60 -11.91 7.83
N ASP A 64 6.84 -13.14 7.33
CA ASP A 64 6.11 -13.69 6.17
C ASP A 64 4.58 -13.79 6.41
N ASP A 65 4.16 -13.98 7.65
CA ASP A 65 2.76 -14.01 8.07
C ASP A 65 2.15 -12.61 8.24
N GLU A 66 2.96 -11.61 8.60
CA GLU A 66 2.53 -10.21 8.70
C GLU A 66 2.45 -9.52 7.33
N ARG A 67 3.32 -9.89 6.39
CA ARG A 67 3.39 -9.30 5.04
C ARG A 67 2.03 -9.33 4.35
N ASP A 68 1.42 -10.51 4.28
CA ASP A 68 0.12 -10.65 3.64
C ASP A 68 -0.96 -9.88 4.41
N HIS A 69 -0.92 -9.86 5.74
CA HIS A 69 -1.88 -9.12 6.56
C HIS A 69 -1.85 -7.62 6.24
N PHE A 70 -0.68 -7.01 6.28
CA PHE A 70 -0.51 -5.58 6.04
C PHE A 70 -0.74 -5.19 4.57
N LEU A 71 -0.29 -5.99 3.60
CA LEU A 71 -0.56 -5.74 2.19
C LEU A 71 -2.06 -5.83 1.87
N ASN A 72 -2.79 -6.76 2.49
CA ASN A 72 -4.25 -6.82 2.35
C ASN A 72 -4.92 -5.61 3.01
N ALA A 73 -4.52 -5.22 4.22
CA ALA A 73 -5.06 -4.03 4.90
C ALA A 73 -4.81 -2.74 4.11
N ALA A 74 -3.61 -2.59 3.53
CA ALA A 74 -3.24 -1.47 2.68
C ALA A 74 -4.12 -1.37 1.42
N ILE A 75 -4.35 -2.50 0.76
CA ILE A 75 -5.23 -2.56 -0.42
C ILE A 75 -6.69 -2.27 -0.03
N ASP A 76 -7.12 -2.66 1.15
CA ASP A 76 -8.46 -2.35 1.64
C ASP A 76 -8.64 -0.86 1.89
N ALA A 77 -7.63 -0.19 2.44
CA ALA A 77 -7.63 1.27 2.57
C ALA A 77 -7.72 1.95 1.20
N VAL A 78 -6.92 1.52 0.22
CA VAL A 78 -6.97 2.04 -1.16
C VAL A 78 -8.35 1.82 -1.79
N ASP A 79 -8.93 0.63 -1.63
CA ASP A 79 -10.22 0.32 -2.21
C ASP A 79 -11.36 1.12 -1.58
N ILE A 80 -11.33 1.32 -0.26
CA ILE A 80 -12.28 2.19 0.45
C ILE A 80 -12.14 3.65 -0.02
N PHE A 81 -10.91 4.16 -0.15
CA PHE A 81 -10.64 5.53 -0.59
C PHE A 81 -11.23 5.79 -1.98
N TYR A 82 -10.95 4.93 -2.96
CA TYR A 82 -11.48 5.10 -4.31
C TYR A 82 -12.98 4.83 -4.42
N LYS A 83 -13.54 3.91 -3.61
CA LYS A 83 -15.00 3.73 -3.52
C LYS A 83 -15.68 4.98 -2.98
N ALA A 84 -15.14 5.59 -1.94
CA ALA A 84 -15.66 6.84 -1.38
C ALA A 84 -15.65 7.97 -2.42
N GLN A 85 -14.56 8.12 -3.20
CA GLN A 85 -14.48 9.10 -4.29
C GLN A 85 -15.47 8.81 -5.44
N SER A 86 -15.66 7.55 -5.81
CA SER A 86 -16.64 7.17 -6.85
C SER A 86 -18.09 7.44 -6.43
N CYS A 87 -18.36 7.43 -5.11
CA CYS A 87 -19.67 7.71 -4.53
C CYS A 87 -19.96 9.22 -4.39
N THR A 88 -18.96 10.09 -4.65
CA THR A 88 -19.10 11.56 -4.52
C THR A 88 -19.35 12.29 -5.85
N LEU A 89 -19.63 11.57 -6.94
CA LEU A 89 -20.04 12.18 -8.21
C LEU A 89 -21.59 12.17 -8.33
N PRO A 90 -22.25 13.35 -8.36
CA PRO A 90 -23.69 13.47 -8.56
C PRO A 90 -24.15 13.12 -9.98
#